data_AF-A0A2W5FD88-F1
#
_entry.id   AF-A0A2W5FD88-F1
#
_cell.length_a   1.000
_cell.length_b   1.000
_cell.length_c   1.000
_cell.angle_alpha   90.00
_cell.angle_beta   90.00
_cell.angle_gamma   90.00
#
_symmetry.space_group_name_H-M   'P 1'
#
loop_
_entity.id
_entity.type
_entity.pdbx_description
1 polymer ?
#
loop_
_entity_poly.entity_id
_entity_poly.type
_entity_poly.pdbx_seq_one_letter_code
_entity_poly.pdbx_strand_id
1 'polypeptide(L)'
;MKWFETGCLAAVLVVAAACTSTDEMEISRTVAGFVGQPRDAAIARLGRPNKVIIENGATESYWLKVHVETYAGLSNRREIKAVDGQAQVSETEGMKIKEHRRDCIIKITADADSTIRTSEIIGNPASCGDFLNRSAS
;
A
#
# COMPACT_ATOMS: atom_id res chain seq x y z
N MET A 1 -36.38 -39.73 -26.84
CA MET A 1 -35.16 -40.32 -26.24
C MET A 1 -33.96 -39.52 -26.71
N LYS A 2 -33.12 -39.07 -25.75
CA LYS A 2 -31.73 -38.57 -25.92
C LYS A 2 -31.54 -37.27 -26.72
N TRP A 3 -30.73 -36.29 -26.32
CA TRP A 3 -30.03 -35.96 -25.07
C TRP A 3 -29.46 -34.54 -25.29
N PHE A 4 -29.31 -33.77 -24.23
CA PHE A 4 -28.56 -32.51 -24.22
C PHE A 4 -27.10 -32.74 -24.62
N GLU A 5 -26.48 -31.76 -25.30
CA GLU A 5 -25.08 -31.37 -25.11
C GLU A 5 -24.87 -30.00 -25.82
N THR A 6 -25.14 -28.86 -25.18
CA THR A 6 -24.16 -28.05 -24.41
C THR A 6 -22.74 -28.20 -24.96
N GLY A 7 -22.17 -27.22 -25.66
CA GLY A 7 -21.90 -25.90 -25.11
C GLY A 7 -20.63 -25.96 -24.27
N CYS A 8 -19.48 -25.69 -24.89
CA CYS A 8 -18.26 -25.33 -24.16
C CYS A 8 -17.55 -24.23 -24.94
N LEU A 9 -18.07 -23.02 -24.76
CA LEU A 9 -17.25 -21.81 -24.67
C LEU A 9 -16.10 -22.14 -23.70
N ALA A 10 -14.94 -22.47 -24.25
CA ALA A 10 -13.69 -22.50 -23.50
C ALA A 10 -13.38 -21.07 -23.09
N ALA A 11 -13.98 -20.63 -21.98
CA ALA A 11 -13.58 -19.44 -21.28
C ALA A 11 -12.14 -19.67 -20.84
N VAL A 12 -11.21 -19.06 -21.59
CA VAL A 12 -9.82 -18.91 -21.18
C VAL A 12 -9.85 -18.00 -19.95
N LEU A 13 -9.98 -18.62 -18.77
CA LEU A 13 -9.70 -18.00 -17.49
C LEU A 13 -8.19 -17.77 -17.45
N VAL A 14 -7.77 -16.63 -18.02
CA VAL A 14 -6.49 -16.00 -17.70
C VAL A 14 -6.60 -15.58 -16.24
N VAL A 15 -6.30 -16.50 -15.33
CA VAL A 15 -5.99 -16.14 -13.95
C VAL A 15 -4.65 -15.43 -14.02
N ALA A 16 -4.69 -14.11 -14.16
CA ALA A 16 -3.57 -13.25 -13.85
C ALA A 16 -3.31 -13.45 -12.36
N ALA A 17 -2.48 -14.43 -12.02
CA ALA A 17 -1.89 -14.55 -10.70
C ALA A 17 -1.02 -13.30 -10.54
N ALA A 18 -1.61 -12.24 -9.98
CA ALA A 18 -0.84 -11.14 -9.47
C ALA A 18 0.15 -11.74 -8.46
N CYS A 19 1.44 -11.65 -8.74
CA CYS A 19 2.49 -12.02 -7.80
C CYS A 19 2.42 -11.07 -6.60
N THR A 20 1.47 -11.31 -5.70
CA THR A 20 1.47 -10.68 -4.38
C THR A 20 2.62 -11.31 -3.62
N SER A 21 3.50 -10.48 -3.08
CA SER A 21 4.61 -10.97 -2.28
C SER A 21 4.07 -11.65 -1.01
N THR A 22 4.76 -12.66 -0.48
CA THR A 22 4.34 -13.36 0.74
C THR A 22 4.07 -12.40 1.90
N ASP A 23 4.87 -11.34 2.01
CA ASP A 23 4.75 -10.28 3.01
C ASP A 23 3.45 -9.48 2.87
N GLU A 24 3.03 -9.18 1.63
CA GLU A 24 1.77 -8.49 1.32
C GLU A 24 0.55 -9.28 1.80
N MET A 25 0.58 -10.60 1.59
CA MET A 25 -0.49 -11.48 2.05
C MET A 25 -0.51 -11.63 3.58
N GLU A 26 0.65 -11.58 4.24
CA GLU A 26 0.75 -11.70 5.69
C GLU A 26 0.24 -10.45 6.40
N ILE A 27 0.63 -9.25 5.93
CA ILE A 27 0.12 -8.00 6.50
C ILE A 27 -1.37 -7.83 6.28
N SER A 28 -1.87 -8.14 5.08
CA SER A 28 -3.29 -8.03 4.77
C SER A 28 -4.12 -8.97 5.65
N ARG A 29 -3.64 -10.20 5.87
CA ARG A 29 -4.27 -11.16 6.80
C ARG A 29 -4.20 -10.69 8.26
N THR A 30 -3.06 -10.17 8.69
CA THR A 30 -2.88 -9.68 10.07
C THR A 30 -3.82 -8.51 10.35
N VAL A 31 -3.89 -7.53 9.44
CA VAL A 31 -4.76 -6.36 9.58
C VAL A 31 -6.23 -6.79 9.58
N ALA A 32 -6.66 -7.62 8.63
CA ALA A 32 -8.02 -8.15 8.61
C ALA A 32 -8.38 -8.93 9.88
N GLY A 33 -7.41 -9.63 10.48
CA GLY A 33 -7.59 -10.44 11.69
C GLY A 33 -7.90 -9.65 12.96
N PHE A 34 -7.70 -8.33 12.97
CA PHE A 34 -8.02 -7.50 14.13
C PHE A 34 -9.52 -7.28 14.34
N VAL A 35 -10.36 -7.47 13.31
CA VAL A 35 -11.81 -7.28 13.44
C VAL A 35 -12.37 -8.22 14.50
N GLY A 36 -13.13 -7.66 15.46
CA GLY A 36 -13.68 -8.39 16.60
C GLY A 36 -12.73 -8.54 17.79
N GLN A 37 -11.47 -8.13 17.68
CA GLN A 37 -10.52 -8.12 18.81
C GLN A 37 -10.62 -6.82 19.61
N PRO A 38 -10.15 -6.80 20.87
CA PRO A 38 -9.97 -5.56 21.61
C PRO A 38 -8.89 -4.70 20.93
N ARG A 39 -9.07 -3.38 20.98
CA ARG A 39 -8.12 -2.39 20.44
C ARG A 39 -6.69 -2.60 20.94
N ASP A 40 -6.53 -3.06 22.18
CA ASP A 40 -5.22 -3.33 22.78
C ASP A 40 -4.45 -4.45 22.07
N ALA A 41 -5.14 -5.40 21.41
CA ALA A 41 -4.47 -6.42 20.60
C ALA A 41 -3.75 -5.80 19.39
N ALA A 42 -4.36 -4.81 18.75
CA ALA A 42 -3.73 -4.07 17.67
C ALA A 42 -2.56 -3.23 18.17
N ILE A 43 -2.69 -2.58 19.35
CA ILE A 43 -1.59 -1.81 19.96
C ILE A 43 -0.42 -2.73 20.34
N ALA A 44 -0.69 -3.92 20.88
CA ALA A 44 0.33 -4.90 21.20
C ALA A 44 1.08 -5.38 19.96
N ARG A 45 0.38 -5.51 18.82
CA ARG A 45 0.98 -6.02 17.58
C ARG A 45 1.67 -4.95 16.73
N LEU A 46 1.12 -3.74 16.67
CA LEU A 46 1.55 -2.64 15.80
C LEU A 46 2.28 -1.51 16.56
N GLY A 47 2.31 -1.56 17.89
CA GLY A 47 2.81 -0.47 18.73
C GLY A 47 1.79 0.64 18.91
N ARG A 48 2.23 1.79 19.46
CA ARG A 48 1.35 2.95 19.68
C ARG A 48 0.95 3.58 18.34
N PRO A 49 -0.33 3.91 18.13
CA PRO A 49 -0.77 4.61 16.92
C PRO A 49 -0.17 6.02 16.86
N ASN A 50 0.13 6.48 15.64
CA ASN A 50 0.61 7.83 15.39
C ASN A 50 -0.48 8.89 15.62
N LYS A 51 -1.74 8.53 15.34
CA LYS A 51 -2.90 9.40 15.53
C LYS A 51 -4.07 8.60 16.05
N VAL A 52 -4.79 9.20 17.00
CA VAL A 52 -6.06 8.67 17.52
C VAL A 52 -7.10 9.79 17.45
N ILE A 53 -8.26 9.47 16.89
CA ILE A 53 -9.46 10.32 16.90
C ILE A 53 -10.48 9.61 17.78
N ILE A 54 -11.16 10.36 18.66
CA ILE A 54 -12.20 9.83 19.53
C ILE A 54 -13.47 10.62 19.26
N GLU A 55 -14.54 9.94 18.91
CA GLU A 55 -15.84 10.54 18.62
C GLU A 55 -16.96 9.66 19.16
N ASN A 56 -17.82 10.21 20.02
CA ASN A 56 -18.94 9.49 20.65
C ASN A 56 -18.52 8.16 21.31
N GLY A 57 -17.33 8.10 21.90
CA GLY A 57 -16.77 6.91 22.52
C GLY A 57 -16.10 5.94 21.54
N ALA A 58 -16.41 6.01 20.25
CA ALA A 58 -15.68 5.26 19.23
C ALA A 58 -14.29 5.87 19.01
N THR A 59 -13.34 5.03 18.60
CA THR A 59 -11.96 5.44 18.35
C THR A 59 -11.52 5.06 16.95
N GLU A 60 -10.89 5.99 16.25
CA GLU A 60 -10.15 5.72 15.02
C GLU A 60 -8.66 5.84 15.31
N SER A 61 -7.91 4.77 15.10
CA SER A 61 -6.48 4.70 15.33
C SER A 61 -5.74 4.52 14.01
N TYR A 62 -4.72 5.34 13.80
CA TYR A 62 -3.92 5.35 12.58
C TYR A 62 -2.47 5.04 12.90
N TRP A 63 -1.92 4.06 12.21
CA TRP A 63 -0.49 3.83 12.14
C TRP A 63 0.00 4.23 10.76
N LEU A 64 0.90 5.20 10.71
CA LEU A 64 1.46 5.74 9.49
C LEU A 64 2.92 5.32 9.39
N LYS A 65 3.27 4.61 8.32
CA LYS A 65 4.65 4.37 7.95
C LYS A 65 4.94 4.92 6.58
N VAL A 66 5.93 5.80 6.53
CA VAL A 66 6.50 6.35 5.31
C VAL A 66 7.84 5.66 5.11
N HIS A 67 7.99 4.98 3.99
CA HIS A 67 9.28 4.47 3.54
C HIS A 67 9.75 5.30 2.34
N VAL A 68 10.94 5.87 2.41
CA VAL A 68 11.55 6.62 1.32
C VAL A 68 12.73 5.82 0.80
N GLU A 69 12.59 5.31 -0.41
CA GLU A 69 13.65 4.61 -1.12
C GLU A 69 14.40 5.60 -2.01
N THR A 70 15.70 5.79 -1.76
CA THR A 70 16.54 6.68 -2.57
C THR A 70 17.29 5.85 -3.61
N TYR A 71 17.21 6.22 -4.89
CA TYR A 71 17.85 5.50 -5.97
C TYR A 71 18.43 6.44 -7.02
N ALA A 72 19.50 6.01 -7.69
CA ALA A 72 20.07 6.75 -8.80
C ALA A 72 19.34 6.34 -10.09
N GLY A 73 18.72 7.31 -10.77
CA GLY A 73 17.96 7.06 -11.99
C GLY A 73 18.32 8.03 -13.11
N LEU A 74 18.16 7.57 -14.34
CA LEU A 74 18.35 8.40 -15.53
C LEU A 74 17.39 9.58 -15.52
N SER A 75 17.91 10.76 -15.79
CA SER A 75 17.16 12.00 -15.89
C SER A 75 17.79 12.87 -16.98
N ASN A 76 17.10 12.98 -18.11
CA ASN A 76 17.58 13.80 -19.22
C ASN A 76 17.32 15.28 -18.92
N ARG A 77 18.34 16.11 -19.11
CA ARG A 77 18.19 17.57 -19.10
C ARG A 77 18.01 18.01 -20.54
N ARG A 78 16.83 18.58 -20.83
CA ARG A 78 16.51 19.18 -22.13
C ARG A 78 16.76 20.67 -22.06
N GLU A 79 17.69 21.17 -22.87
CA GLU A 79 17.91 22.60 -23.08
C GLU A 79 17.34 23.00 -24.45
N ILE A 80 16.54 24.06 -24.48
CA ILE A 80 16.00 24.63 -25.71
C ILE A 80 16.64 26.02 -25.89
N LYS A 81 17.36 26.23 -26.98
CA LYS A 81 18.00 27.51 -27.31
C LYS A 81 17.54 27.95 -28.69
N ALA A 82 17.23 29.23 -28.86
CA ALA A 82 17.00 29.81 -30.17
C ALA A 82 18.36 30.23 -30.77
N VAL A 83 18.75 29.60 -31.86
CA VAL A 83 19.94 29.95 -32.64
C VAL A 83 19.46 30.28 -34.05
N ASP A 84 19.75 31.49 -34.52
CA ASP A 84 19.33 31.99 -35.84
C ASP A 84 17.82 31.87 -36.12
N GLY A 85 17.00 32.17 -35.11
CA GLY A 85 15.53 32.15 -35.24
C GLY A 85 14.90 30.76 -35.28
N GLN A 86 15.70 29.69 -35.19
CA GLN A 86 15.24 28.31 -35.09
C GLN A 86 15.46 27.75 -33.68
N ALA A 87 14.51 26.95 -33.19
CA ALA A 87 14.64 26.27 -31.92
C ALA A 87 15.58 25.06 -32.04
N GLN A 88 16.75 25.13 -31.42
CA GLN A 88 17.61 23.98 -31.19
C GLN A 88 17.29 23.33 -29.85
N VAL A 89 17.15 22.01 -29.87
CA VAL A 89 16.95 21.18 -28.68
C VAL A 89 18.22 20.37 -28.45
N SER A 90 18.84 20.51 -27.28
CA SER A 90 19.92 19.64 -26.82
C SER A 90 19.41 18.80 -25.66
N GLU A 91 19.64 17.49 -25.71
CA GLU A 91 19.31 16.56 -24.64
C GLU A 91 20.61 15.96 -24.10
N THR A 92 20.85 16.13 -22.81
CA THR A 92 22.00 15.52 -22.13
C THR A 92 21.49 14.49 -21.13
N GLU A 93 21.92 13.25 -21.29
CA GLU A 93 21.63 12.17 -20.35
C GLU A 93 22.48 12.32 -19.09
N GLY A 94 21.85 12.19 -17.92
CA GLY A 94 22.53 12.32 -16.64
C GLY A 94 21.90 11.43 -15.57
N MET A 95 22.66 11.15 -14.53
CA MET A 95 22.17 10.44 -13.34
C MET A 95 21.66 11.45 -12.32
N LYS A 96 20.45 11.23 -11.80
CA LYS A 96 19.90 12.01 -10.69
C LYS A 96 19.50 11.08 -9.55
N ILE A 97 19.77 11.50 -8.32
CA ILE A 97 19.20 10.87 -7.14
C ILE A 97 17.71 11.17 -7.10
N LYS A 98 16.90 10.13 -7.12
CA LYS A 98 15.44 10.16 -7.06
C LYS A 98 14.99 9.48 -5.77
N GLU A 99 13.81 9.89 -5.31
CA GLU A 99 13.16 9.30 -4.15
C GLU A 99 11.85 8.65 -4.59
N HIS A 100 11.64 7.41 -4.17
CA HIS A 100 10.38 6.72 -4.30
C HIS A 100 9.77 6.60 -2.89
N ARG A 101 8.73 7.40 -2.65
CA ARG A 101 8.01 7.42 -1.38
C ARG A 101 6.88 6.39 -1.41
N ARG A 102 6.91 5.46 -0.47
CA ARG A 102 5.88 4.45 -0.26
C ARG A 102 5.22 4.71 1.08
N ASP A 103 3.94 5.08 1.02
CA ASP A 103 3.12 5.29 2.22
C ASP A 103 2.29 4.02 2.47
N CYS A 104 2.31 3.54 3.72
CA CYS A 104 1.39 2.53 4.23
C CYS A 104 0.70 3.08 5.47
N ILE A 105 -0.63 3.06 5.48
CA ILE A 105 -1.44 3.51 6.61
C ILE A 105 -2.35 2.37 7.02
N ILE A 106 -2.28 1.96 8.29
CA ILE A 106 -3.27 1.05 8.88
C ILE A 106 -4.28 1.89 9.64
N LYS A 107 -5.56 1.78 9.29
CA LYS A 107 -6.67 2.41 10.01
C LYS A 107 -7.45 1.31 10.73
N ILE A 108 -7.69 1.53 12.01
CA ILE A 108 -8.55 0.68 12.83
C ILE A 108 -9.62 1.55 13.48
N THR A 109 -10.87 1.14 13.37
CA THR A 109 -11.97 1.75 14.11
C THR A 109 -12.45 0.78 15.17
N ALA A 110 -12.52 1.22 16.43
CA ALA A 110 -13.12 0.49 17.54
C ALA A 110 -14.32 1.26 18.09
N ASP A 111 -15.30 0.53 18.60
CA ASP A 111 -16.47 1.14 19.25
C ASP A 111 -16.18 1.62 20.68
N ALA A 112 -17.23 2.06 21.38
CA ALA A 112 -17.16 2.52 22.76
C ALA A 112 -16.69 1.44 23.75
N ASP A 113 -16.90 0.16 23.43
CA ASP A 113 -16.42 -0.99 24.22
C ASP A 113 -14.98 -1.38 23.83
N SER A 114 -14.31 -0.54 23.03
CA SER A 114 -12.97 -0.78 22.50
C SER A 114 -12.85 -2.05 21.67
N THR A 115 -13.95 -2.54 21.09
CA THR A 115 -13.96 -3.67 20.16
C THR A 115 -13.76 -3.16 18.75
N ILE A 116 -12.78 -3.72 18.04
CA ILE A 116 -12.47 -3.34 16.66
C ILE A 116 -13.60 -3.74 15.73
N ARG A 117 -14.17 -2.76 15.03
CA ARG A 117 -15.25 -2.92 14.05
C ARG A 117 -14.72 -2.97 12.63
N THR A 118 -13.71 -2.17 12.32
CA THR A 118 -13.05 -2.17 11.01
C THR A 118 -11.55 -2.11 11.18
N SER A 119 -10.86 -2.76 10.25
CA SER A 119 -9.40 -2.70 10.13
C SER A 119 -9.04 -2.75 8.66
N GLU A 120 -8.34 -1.74 8.17
CA GLU A 120 -8.03 -1.59 6.75
C GLU A 120 -6.63 -1.01 6.53
N ILE A 121 -6.06 -1.36 5.39
CA ILE A 121 -4.82 -0.78 4.87
C ILE A 121 -5.21 0.25 3.82
N ILE A 122 -4.80 1.50 4.04
CA ILE A 122 -4.93 2.59 3.07
C ILE A 122 -3.58 2.72 2.35
N GLY A 123 -3.62 2.53 1.02
CA GLY A 123 -2.43 2.54 0.16
C GLY A 123 -2.09 1.15 -0.37
N ASN A 124 -0.83 0.93 -0.73
CA ASN A 124 -0.35 -0.36 -1.25
C ASN A 124 0.09 -1.26 -0.08
N PRO A 125 -0.52 -2.45 0.14
CA PRO A 125 -0.11 -3.35 1.21
C PRO A 125 1.34 -3.85 1.09
N ALA A 126 1.91 -3.91 -0.12
CA ALA A 126 3.32 -4.25 -0.33
C ALA A 126 4.26 -3.18 0.24
N SER A 127 3.78 -1.94 0.43
CA SER A 127 4.52 -0.88 1.12
C SER A 127 4.58 -1.08 2.63
N CYS A 128 3.92 -2.11 3.17
CA CYS A 128 3.84 -2.38 4.59
C CYS A 128 4.80 -3.50 5.06
N GLY A 129 5.72 -3.99 4.21
CA GLY A 129 6.57 -5.18 4.51
C GLY A 129 7.31 -5.18 5.86
N ASP A 130 7.56 -4.01 6.45
CA ASP A 130 8.24 -3.87 7.76
C ASP A 130 7.31 -3.60 8.95
N PHE A 131 6.00 -3.46 8.73
CA PHE A 131 5.05 -3.10 9.81
C PHE A 131 4.97 -4.16 10.91
N LEU A 132 5.17 -5.42 10.54
CA LEU A 132 5.09 -6.57 11.45
C LEU A 132 6.42 -6.88 12.14
N ASN A 133 7.54 -6.52 11.52
CA ASN A 133 8.89 -6.92 11.94
C ASN A 133 9.60 -5.87 12.79
N ARG A 134 9.10 -4.63 12.83
CA ARG A 134 9.69 -3.58 13.64
C ARG A 134 9.06 -3.57 15.03
N SER A 135 9.77 -4.13 16.01
CA SER A 135 9.42 -4.00 17.42
C SER A 135 9.19 -2.53 17.78
N ALA A 136 8.12 -2.27 18.53
CA ALA A 136 7.79 -0.95 19.03
C ALA A 136 8.96 -0.40 19.84
N SER A 137 9.67 0.57 19.29
CA SER A 137 10.72 1.35 19.96
C SER A 137 10.12 2.45 20.82
#